data_AF-A0A356F3Z3-F1
#
_entry.id   AF-A0A356F3Z3-F1
#
_cell.length_a   1.000
_cell.length_b   1.000
_cell.length_c   1.000
_cell.angle_alpha   90.00
_cell.angle_beta   90.00
_cell.angle_gamma   90.00
#
_symmetry.space_group_name_H-M   'P 1'
#
loop_
_entity.id
_entity.type
_entity.pdbx_description
1 polymer ?
#
loop_
_entity_poly.entity_id
_entity_poly.type
_entity_poly.pdbx_seq_one_letter_code
_entity_poly.pdbx_strand_id
1 'polypeptide(L)'
;MICIFLIFYVSKCQVTETVWERANLEIIAKQQNYKAEITATELDDFIRLWPQYKQLKLNSGLVVSYQVEKPSDLLDWKSKVWFVYHRWDADRFFYVQQRIAALLYTLSTRRNAEALLRQLKERKKSSIVKQMIEVQEQRRKSGDGYQSELDLIAARESVLKELFK
;
A
#
# COMPACT_ATOMS: atom_id res chain seq x y z
N MET A 1 -12.35 -40.70 -30.20
CA MET A 1 -12.02 -39.26 -30.10
C MET A 1 -12.46 -38.62 -28.77
N ILE A 2 -12.59 -39.39 -27.68
CA ILE A 2 -12.97 -38.89 -26.33
C ILE A 2 -11.77 -38.92 -25.36
N CYS A 3 -10.85 -39.90 -25.52
CA CYS A 3 -9.65 -40.01 -24.68
C CYS A 3 -8.66 -38.84 -24.83
N ILE A 4 -8.57 -38.22 -26.01
CA ILE A 4 -7.63 -37.11 -26.25
C ILE A 4 -8.10 -35.85 -25.51
N PHE A 5 -9.40 -35.56 -25.49
CA PHE A 5 -9.96 -34.41 -24.75
C PHE A 5 -9.81 -34.56 -23.22
N LEU A 6 -9.94 -35.79 -22.70
CA LEU A 6 -9.72 -36.07 -21.27
C LEU A 6 -8.26 -35.86 -20.86
N ILE A 7 -7.29 -36.29 -21.68
CA ILE A 7 -5.86 -36.07 -21.40
C ILE A 7 -5.55 -34.56 -21.40
N PHE A 8 -6.02 -33.80 -22.40
CA PHE A 8 -5.81 -32.34 -22.42
C PHE A 8 -6.47 -31.61 -21.24
N TYR A 9 -7.63 -32.09 -20.77
CA TYR A 9 -8.32 -31.50 -19.62
C TYR A 9 -7.57 -31.77 -18.30
N VAL A 10 -7.11 -33.00 -18.08
CA VAL A 10 -6.33 -33.40 -16.90
C VAL A 10 -4.98 -32.66 -16.86
N SER A 11 -4.28 -32.56 -18.00
CA SER A 11 -3.01 -31.82 -18.07
C SER A 11 -3.19 -30.32 -17.79
N LYS A 12 -4.28 -29.70 -18.24
CA LYS A 12 -4.56 -28.29 -17.91
C LYS A 12 -4.85 -28.10 -16.42
N CYS A 13 -5.65 -28.98 -15.81
CA CYS A 13 -5.91 -28.95 -14.37
C CYS A 13 -4.62 -29.09 -13.53
N GLN A 14 -3.74 -30.03 -13.87
CA GLN A 14 -2.47 -30.23 -13.16
C GLN A 14 -1.50 -29.05 -13.32
N VAL A 15 -1.43 -28.44 -14.51
CA VAL A 15 -0.60 -27.23 -14.72
C VAL A 15 -1.15 -26.04 -13.95
N THR A 16 -2.48 -25.88 -13.86
CA THR A 16 -3.08 -24.80 -13.05
C THR A 16 -2.90 -25.01 -11.54
N GLU A 17 -2.98 -26.25 -11.06
CA GLU A 17 -2.82 -26.59 -9.63
C GLU A 17 -1.35 -26.40 -9.19
N THR A 18 -0.39 -26.85 -9.98
CA THR A 18 1.05 -26.65 -9.70
C THR A 18 1.48 -25.18 -9.71
N VAL A 19 0.89 -24.36 -10.60
CA VAL A 19 1.15 -22.91 -10.62
C VAL A 19 0.54 -22.24 -9.38
N TRP A 20 -0.66 -22.66 -8.97
CA TRP A 20 -1.34 -22.16 -7.79
C TRP A 20 -0.59 -22.49 -6.50
N GLU A 21 -0.16 -23.74 -6.32
CA GLU A 21 0.65 -24.17 -5.19
C GLU A 21 1.97 -23.40 -5.11
N ARG A 22 2.66 -23.24 -6.25
CA ARG A 22 3.91 -22.47 -6.30
C ARG A 22 3.70 -21.01 -5.91
N ALA A 23 2.65 -20.36 -6.40
CA ALA A 23 2.34 -18.98 -6.05
C ALA A 23 2.04 -18.82 -4.55
N ASN A 24 1.31 -19.76 -3.95
CA ASN A 24 1.06 -19.76 -2.50
C ASN A 24 2.34 -19.99 -1.69
N LEU A 25 3.21 -20.89 -2.11
CA LEU A 25 4.53 -21.09 -1.47
C LEU A 25 5.40 -19.83 -1.55
N GLU A 26 5.39 -19.14 -2.69
CA GLU A 26 6.08 -17.85 -2.83
C GLU A 26 5.52 -16.79 -1.87
N ILE A 27 4.19 -16.72 -1.72
CA ILE A 27 3.54 -15.81 -0.77
C ILE A 27 3.96 -16.12 0.67
N ILE A 28 3.91 -17.40 1.08
CA ILE A 28 4.31 -17.85 2.43
C ILE A 28 5.81 -17.56 2.68
N ALA A 29 6.67 -17.74 1.69
CA ALA A 29 8.09 -17.43 1.80
C ALA A 29 8.35 -15.93 1.98
N LYS A 30 7.59 -15.07 1.28
CA LYS A 30 7.66 -13.60 1.44
C LYS A 30 7.26 -13.18 2.85
N GLN A 31 6.22 -13.79 3.43
CA GLN A 31 5.72 -13.48 4.77
C GLN A 31 6.79 -13.55 5.87
N GLN A 32 7.74 -14.49 5.75
CA GLN A 32 8.83 -14.66 6.73
C GLN A 32 9.76 -13.44 6.81
N ASN A 33 9.76 -12.57 5.80
CA ASN A 33 10.68 -11.45 5.68
C ASN A 33 9.98 -10.08 5.74
N TYR A 34 8.69 -10.03 6.09
CA TYR A 34 7.98 -8.77 6.16
C TYR A 34 8.50 -7.87 7.27
N LYS A 35 8.67 -6.59 6.92
CA LYS A 35 9.05 -5.51 7.82
C LYS A 35 7.96 -4.44 7.80
N ALA A 36 7.94 -3.57 8.80
CA ALA A 36 7.03 -2.42 8.80
C ALA A 36 7.30 -1.48 7.61
N GLU A 37 8.55 -1.31 7.24
CA GLU A 37 8.91 -0.47 6.09
C GLU A 37 8.43 -1.08 4.77
N ILE A 38 7.96 -0.23 3.86
CA ILE A 38 7.70 -0.62 2.46
C ILE A 38 8.98 -0.54 1.64
N THR A 39 9.22 -1.54 0.82
CA THR A 39 10.34 -1.56 -0.11
C THR A 39 10.00 -0.85 -1.42
N ALA A 40 11.02 -0.43 -2.18
CA ALA A 40 10.81 0.14 -3.51
C ALA A 40 10.08 -0.83 -4.46
N THR A 41 10.44 -2.12 -4.41
CA THR A 41 9.79 -3.16 -5.21
C THR A 41 8.32 -3.30 -4.87
N GLU A 42 7.97 -3.34 -3.59
CA GLU A 42 6.56 -3.40 -3.16
C GLU A 42 5.77 -2.18 -3.62
N LEU A 43 6.37 -0.99 -3.55
CA LEU A 43 5.74 0.24 -4.00
C LEU A 43 5.51 0.25 -5.51
N ASP A 44 6.52 -0.11 -6.30
CA ASP A 44 6.43 -0.10 -7.76
C ASP A 44 5.44 -1.16 -8.26
N ASP A 45 5.43 -2.36 -7.66
CA ASP A 45 4.43 -3.38 -7.95
C ASP A 45 3.02 -2.95 -7.52
N PHE A 46 2.88 -2.32 -6.35
CA PHE A 46 1.59 -1.80 -5.89
C PHE A 46 1.03 -0.75 -6.85
N ILE A 47 1.84 0.23 -7.28
CA ILE A 47 1.46 1.26 -8.26
C ILE A 47 0.91 0.62 -9.54
N ARG A 48 1.56 -0.44 -10.02
CA ARG A 48 1.16 -1.15 -11.24
C ARG A 48 -0.15 -1.92 -11.08
N LEU A 49 -0.38 -2.52 -9.93
CA LEU A 49 -1.47 -3.48 -9.71
C LEU A 49 -2.72 -2.85 -9.09
N TRP A 50 -2.59 -1.77 -8.32
CA TRP A 50 -3.70 -1.10 -7.64
C TRP A 50 -4.83 -0.65 -8.59
N PRO A 51 -4.55 -0.04 -9.76
CA PRO A 51 -5.61 0.31 -10.73
C PRO A 51 -6.38 -0.91 -11.22
N GLN A 52 -5.68 -2.02 -11.47
CA GLN A 52 -6.27 -3.25 -11.96
C GLN A 52 -7.20 -3.84 -10.89
N TYR A 53 -6.73 -3.89 -9.65
CA TYR A 53 -7.54 -4.34 -8.52
C TYR A 53 -8.81 -3.49 -8.35
N LYS A 54 -8.70 -2.16 -8.39
CA LYS A 54 -9.85 -1.23 -8.33
C LYS A 54 -10.86 -1.46 -9.46
N GLN A 55 -10.39 -1.67 -10.69
CA GLN A 55 -11.24 -1.85 -11.87
C GLN A 55 -12.06 -3.14 -11.83
N LEU A 56 -11.53 -4.19 -11.22
CA LEU A 56 -12.21 -5.48 -11.16
C LEU A 56 -13.46 -5.44 -10.26
N LYS A 57 -13.65 -4.37 -9.45
CA LYS A 57 -14.76 -4.20 -8.50
C LYS A 57 -15.00 -5.44 -7.63
N LEU A 58 -13.95 -6.25 -7.44
CA LEU A 58 -14.04 -7.53 -6.71
C LEU A 58 -14.37 -7.27 -5.24
N ASN A 59 -14.10 -6.06 -4.76
CA ASN A 59 -14.56 -5.59 -3.48
C ASN A 59 -15.04 -4.13 -3.57
N SER A 60 -16.35 -3.90 -3.44
CA SER A 60 -16.98 -2.59 -3.64
C SER A 60 -16.86 -1.63 -2.45
N GLY A 61 -15.87 -1.79 -1.57
CA GLY A 61 -15.72 -0.86 -0.45
C GLY A 61 -15.16 -1.40 0.86
N LEU A 62 -14.32 -2.44 0.85
CA LEU A 62 -13.54 -2.71 2.05
C LEU A 62 -12.53 -1.57 2.25
N VAL A 63 -12.89 -0.63 3.12
CA VAL A 63 -11.93 0.12 3.91
C VAL A 63 -11.33 -0.90 4.87
N VAL A 64 -10.39 -1.67 4.34
CA VAL A 64 -9.66 -2.67 5.09
C VAL A 64 -8.92 -1.90 6.19
N SER A 65 -9.43 -1.95 7.42
CA SER A 65 -8.77 -1.45 8.62
C SER A 65 -8.15 -2.64 9.33
N TYR A 66 -6.84 -2.56 9.64
CA TYR A 66 -6.13 -3.55 10.45
C TYR A 66 -6.78 -3.82 11.81
N GLN A 67 -7.67 -2.93 12.27
CA GLN A 67 -8.29 -2.98 13.59
C GLN A 67 -9.57 -3.81 13.63
N VAL A 68 -10.14 -4.19 12.49
CA VAL A 68 -11.47 -4.83 12.45
C VAL A 68 -11.37 -6.33 12.15
N GLU A 69 -10.51 -6.75 11.21
CA GLU A 69 -10.23 -8.15 10.87
C GLU A 69 -9.07 -8.24 9.86
N LYS A 70 -8.47 -9.42 9.65
CA LYS A 70 -7.44 -9.58 8.62
C LYS A 70 -8.05 -9.37 7.24
N PRO A 71 -7.42 -8.57 6.36
CA PRO A 71 -7.90 -8.32 5.02
C PRO A 71 -8.27 -9.60 4.25
N SER A 72 -7.40 -10.61 4.32
CA SER A 72 -7.54 -11.91 3.65
C SER A 72 -8.78 -12.70 4.06
N ASP A 73 -9.26 -12.54 5.29
CA ASP A 73 -10.45 -13.24 5.80
C ASP A 73 -11.74 -12.70 5.16
N LEU A 74 -11.75 -11.40 4.83
CA LEU A 74 -12.90 -10.67 4.28
C LEU A 74 -13.02 -10.75 2.75
N LEU A 75 -12.02 -11.32 2.06
CA LEU A 75 -12.00 -11.39 0.60
C LEU A 75 -12.90 -12.51 0.07
N ASP A 76 -13.66 -12.19 -0.97
CA ASP A 76 -14.35 -13.19 -1.78
C ASP A 76 -13.34 -14.06 -2.55
N TRP A 77 -13.80 -15.20 -3.06
CA TRP A 77 -12.92 -16.16 -3.73
C TRP A 77 -12.24 -15.60 -5.00
N LYS A 78 -12.87 -14.67 -5.74
CA LYS A 78 -12.27 -14.07 -6.94
C LYS A 78 -11.14 -13.13 -6.56
N SER A 79 -11.34 -12.33 -5.50
CA SER A 79 -10.27 -11.51 -4.92
C SER A 79 -9.08 -12.38 -4.47
N LYS A 80 -9.35 -13.49 -3.78
CA LYS A 80 -8.30 -14.45 -3.36
C LYS A 80 -7.53 -15.02 -4.56
N VAL A 81 -8.23 -15.39 -5.63
CA VAL A 81 -7.60 -15.84 -6.89
C VAL A 81 -6.74 -14.77 -7.52
N TRP A 82 -7.18 -13.52 -7.51
CA TRP A 82 -6.39 -12.41 -8.03
C TRP A 82 -5.06 -12.24 -7.28
N PHE A 83 -5.09 -12.29 -5.95
CA PHE A 83 -3.88 -12.16 -5.13
C PHE A 83 -2.88 -13.30 -5.38
N VAL A 84 -3.36 -14.54 -5.46
CA VAL A 84 -2.50 -15.69 -5.77
C VAL A 84 -1.93 -15.57 -7.20
N TYR A 85 -2.75 -15.20 -8.18
CA TYR A 85 -2.29 -15.01 -9.56
C TYR A 85 -1.17 -13.96 -9.66
N HIS A 86 -1.29 -12.87 -8.89
CA HIS A 86 -0.28 -11.82 -8.83
C HIS A 86 0.83 -12.06 -7.80
N ARG A 87 0.83 -13.22 -7.11
CA ARG A 87 1.83 -13.61 -6.08
C ARG A 87 1.95 -12.57 -4.96
N TRP A 88 0.83 -11.97 -4.60
CA TRP A 88 0.72 -10.98 -3.54
C TRP A 88 0.01 -11.60 -2.34
N ASP A 89 0.55 -11.33 -1.15
CA ASP A 89 -0.19 -11.49 0.08
C ASP A 89 -1.21 -10.36 0.19
N ALA A 90 -2.50 -10.71 0.32
CA ALA A 90 -3.57 -9.76 0.51
C ALA A 90 -3.32 -8.84 1.72
N ASP A 91 -2.89 -9.41 2.85
CA ASP A 91 -2.71 -8.64 4.08
C ASP A 91 -1.61 -7.58 3.92
N ARG A 92 -0.49 -8.00 3.32
CA ARG A 92 0.62 -7.09 3.00
C ARG A 92 0.24 -6.05 1.95
N PHE A 93 -0.56 -6.42 0.95
CA PHE A 93 -0.99 -5.49 -0.09
C PHE A 93 -1.81 -4.32 0.49
N PHE A 94 -2.76 -4.62 1.38
CA PHE A 94 -3.55 -3.60 2.06
C PHE A 94 -2.73 -2.83 3.11
N TYR A 95 -1.76 -3.47 3.76
CA TYR A 95 -0.77 -2.74 4.57
C TYR A 95 -0.03 -1.68 3.78
N VAL A 96 0.52 -2.05 2.62
CA VAL A 96 1.24 -1.15 1.73
C VAL A 96 0.34 0.02 1.34
N GLN A 97 -0.92 -0.24 0.98
CA GLN A 97 -1.91 0.81 0.68
C GLN A 97 -2.05 1.82 1.83
N GLN A 98 -2.29 1.35 3.06
CA GLN A 98 -2.45 2.21 4.23
C GLN A 98 -1.18 2.98 4.59
N ARG A 99 -0.02 2.30 4.51
CA ARG A 99 1.28 2.90 4.81
C ARG A 99 1.60 4.01 3.83
N ILE A 100 1.34 3.82 2.54
CA ILE A 100 1.46 4.86 1.51
C ILE A 100 0.57 6.06 1.85
N ALA A 101 -0.72 5.83 2.18
CA ALA A 101 -1.64 6.91 2.51
C ALA A 101 -1.17 7.72 3.73
N ALA A 102 -0.68 7.03 4.78
CA ALA A 102 -0.10 7.68 5.96
C ALA A 102 1.15 8.50 5.62
N LEU A 103 2.07 7.96 4.82
CA LEU A 103 3.29 8.65 4.39
C LEU A 103 2.99 9.88 3.52
N LEU A 104 2.03 9.79 2.59
CA LEU A 104 1.56 10.93 1.81
C LEU A 104 0.97 12.04 2.70
N TYR A 105 0.17 11.65 3.69
CA TYR A 105 -0.38 12.59 4.68
C TYR A 105 0.73 13.24 5.51
N THR A 106 1.76 12.48 5.91
CA THR A 106 2.94 12.99 6.61
C THR A 106 3.69 14.00 5.74
N LEU A 107 3.95 13.71 4.46
CA LEU A 107 4.60 14.66 3.54
C LEU A 107 3.81 15.97 3.40
N SER A 108 2.48 15.88 3.25
CA SER A 108 1.59 17.04 3.22
C SER A 108 1.68 17.86 4.52
N THR A 109 1.64 17.17 5.67
CA THR A 109 1.75 17.79 7.00
C THR A 109 3.07 18.55 7.16
N ARG A 110 4.20 17.95 6.74
CA ARG A 110 5.52 18.60 6.81
C ARG A 110 5.55 19.88 5.96
N ARG A 111 5.08 19.83 4.72
CA ARG A 111 5.06 21.00 3.81
C ARG A 111 4.13 22.10 4.29
N ASN A 112 2.95 21.73 4.79
CA ASN A 112 2.01 22.71 5.37
C ASN A 112 2.61 23.38 6.61
N ALA A 113 3.29 22.62 7.46
CA ALA A 113 3.99 23.17 8.62
C ALA A 113 5.10 24.14 8.20
N GLU A 114 5.90 23.80 7.19
CA GLU A 114 6.93 24.70 6.65
C GLU A 114 6.36 25.99 6.07
N ALA A 115 5.28 25.90 5.29
CA ALA A 115 4.61 27.07 4.72
C ALA A 115 4.06 27.98 5.83
N LEU A 116 3.42 27.42 6.85
CA LEU A 116 2.92 28.16 8.01
C LEU A 116 4.04 28.78 8.83
N LEU A 117 5.16 28.06 9.05
CA LEU A 117 6.33 28.61 9.73
C LEU A 117 6.89 29.85 9.03
N ARG A 118 6.93 29.87 7.70
CA ARG A 118 7.34 31.07 6.93
C ARG A 118 6.41 32.24 7.22
N GLN A 119 5.10 32.04 7.16
CA GLN A 119 4.11 33.08 7.45
C GLN A 119 4.14 33.57 8.90
N LEU A 120 4.39 32.67 9.87
CA LEU A 120 4.42 33.03 11.29
C LEU A 120 5.66 33.84 11.67
N LYS A 121 6.79 33.65 10.99
CA LYS A 121 8.04 34.39 11.24
C LYS A 121 7.91 35.90 10.95
N GLU A 122 7.02 36.27 10.04
CA GLU A 122 6.77 37.67 9.65
C GLU A 122 5.77 38.38 10.57
N ARG A 123 5.09 37.64 11.47
CA ARG A 123 4.08 38.21 12.37
C ARG A 123 4.72 38.81 13.63
N LYS A 124 4.05 39.81 14.20
CA LYS A 124 4.41 40.37 15.50
C LYS A 124 4.45 39.26 16.54
N LYS A 125 5.57 39.15 17.26
CA LYS A 125 5.78 38.11 18.27
C LYS A 125 4.78 38.29 19.42
N SER A 126 3.82 37.37 19.50
CA SER A 126 2.90 37.19 20.63
C SER A 126 3.10 35.81 21.25
N SER A 127 2.55 35.58 22.44
CA SER A 127 2.56 34.26 23.09
C SER A 127 1.89 33.19 22.20
N ILE A 128 0.78 33.54 21.56
CA ILE A 128 0.05 32.65 20.64
C ILE A 128 0.91 32.31 19.41
N VAL A 129 1.59 33.30 18.81
CA VAL A 129 2.46 33.07 17.66
C VAL A 129 3.62 32.14 18.03
N LYS A 130 4.20 32.26 19.23
CA LYS A 130 5.25 31.35 19.71
C LYS A 130 4.74 29.91 19.85
N GLN A 131 3.58 29.71 20.47
CA GLN A 131 2.96 28.38 20.60
C GLN A 131 2.66 27.76 19.22
N MET A 132 2.14 28.55 18.29
CA MET A 132 1.89 28.10 16.92
C MET A 132 3.18 27.66 16.22
N ILE A 133 4.28 28.41 16.38
CA ILE A 133 5.59 28.05 15.83
C ILE A 133 6.06 26.71 16.41
N GLU A 134 5.97 26.50 17.73
CA GLU A 134 6.38 25.25 18.38
C GLU A 134 5.61 24.04 17.82
N VAL A 135 4.28 24.16 17.66
CA VAL A 135 3.46 23.11 17.06
C VAL A 135 3.86 22.82 15.62
N GLN A 136 4.12 23.86 14.82
CA GLN A 136 4.54 23.63 13.42
C GLN A 136 5.96 23.05 13.33
N GLU A 137 6.89 23.39 14.23
CA GLU A 137 8.21 22.77 14.26
C GLU A 137 8.14 21.27 14.58
N GLN A 138 7.23 20.85 15.46
CA GLN A 138 6.96 19.43 15.69
C GLN A 138 6.36 18.76 14.45
N ARG A 139 5.40 19.40 13.78
CA ARG A 139 4.78 18.88 12.55
C ARG A 139 5.76 18.75 11.39
N ARG A 140 6.70 19.68 11.25
CA ARG A 140 7.76 19.64 10.23
C ARG A 140 8.68 18.41 10.36
N LYS A 141 8.85 17.92 11.59
CA LYS A 141 9.65 16.74 11.96
C LYS A 141 8.84 15.44 12.02
N SER A 142 7.56 15.49 11.63
CA SER A 142 6.72 14.29 11.64
C SER A 142 7.28 13.25 10.69
N GLY A 143 7.49 12.04 11.21
CA GLY A 143 8.02 10.92 10.42
C GLY A 143 9.53 10.93 10.21
N ASP A 144 10.32 11.72 10.96
CA ASP A 144 11.79 11.71 10.86
C ASP A 144 12.41 10.30 11.05
N GLY A 145 11.74 9.41 11.80
CA GLY A 145 12.14 8.00 11.95
C GLY A 145 11.90 7.11 10.72
N TYR A 146 11.28 7.63 9.65
CA TYR A 146 10.93 6.92 8.42
C TYR A 146 11.41 7.68 7.16
N GLN A 147 12.54 8.39 7.26
CA GLN A 147 13.00 9.28 6.20
C GLN A 147 13.21 8.56 4.86
N SER A 148 13.73 7.33 4.87
CA SER A 148 13.89 6.50 3.66
C SER A 148 12.56 6.23 2.94
N GLU A 149 11.51 5.87 3.68
CA GLU A 149 10.16 5.67 3.13
C GLU A 149 9.54 6.98 2.65
N LEU A 150 9.77 8.08 3.37
CA LEU A 150 9.30 9.41 2.96
C LEU A 150 9.95 9.85 1.64
N ASP A 151 11.24 9.60 1.46
CA ASP A 151 11.96 9.89 0.22
C ASP A 151 11.45 9.01 -0.93
N LEU A 152 11.22 7.72 -0.65
CA LEU A 152 10.66 6.77 -1.60
C LEU A 152 9.27 7.20 -2.11
N ILE A 153 8.39 7.62 -1.20
CA ILE A 153 7.04 8.11 -1.53
C ILE A 153 7.09 9.46 -2.22
N ALA A 154 7.94 10.39 -1.76
CA ALA A 154 8.11 11.70 -2.37
C ALA A 154 8.52 11.59 -3.85
N ALA A 155 9.39 10.63 -4.18
CA ALA A 155 9.83 10.38 -5.56
C ALA A 155 8.69 9.95 -6.52
N ARG A 156 7.58 9.41 -5.99
CA ARG A 156 6.44 8.88 -6.76
C ARG A 156 5.13 9.60 -6.42
N GLU A 157 5.21 10.74 -5.73
CA GLU A 157 4.07 11.36 -5.08
C GLU A 157 2.95 11.75 -6.06
N SER A 158 3.29 12.25 -7.24
CA SER A 158 2.30 12.63 -8.27
C SER A 158 1.45 11.45 -8.69
N VAL A 159 2.10 10.33 -9.03
CA VAL A 159 1.45 9.08 -9.42
C VAL A 159 0.59 8.55 -8.28
N LEU A 160 1.15 8.51 -7.06
CA LEU A 160 0.42 8.02 -5.89
C LEU A 160 -0.81 8.86 -5.56
N LYS A 161 -0.72 10.19 -5.66
CA LYS A 161 -1.89 11.07 -5.45
C LYS A 161 -3.01 10.79 -6.44
N GLU A 162 -2.70 10.54 -7.71
CA GLU A 162 -3.73 10.17 -8.69
C GLU A 162 -4.35 8.80 -8.38
N LEU A 163 -3.57 7.83 -7.89
CA LEU A 163 -4.06 6.50 -7.52
C LEU A 163 -5.07 6.50 -6.36
N PHE A 164 -4.96 7.47 -5.46
CA PHE A 164 -5.82 7.63 -4.28
C PHE A 164 -6.94 8.64 -4.44
N LYS A 165 -7.09 9.28 -5.60
CA LYS A 165 -8.33 9.98 -5.96
C LYS A 165 -9.47 8.99 -6.22
#